data_AF-A0A5Q0TJT0-F1
#
_entry.id   AF-A0A5Q0TJT0-F1
#
_cell.length_a   1.000
_cell.length_b   1.000
_cell.length_c   1.000
_cell.angle_alpha   90.00
_cell.angle_beta   90.00
_cell.angle_gamma   90.00
#
_symmetry.space_group_name_H-M   'P 1'
#
loop_
_entity.id
_entity.type
_entity.pdbx_description
1 polymer ?
#
loop_
_entity_poly.entity_id
_entity_poly.type
_entity_poly.pdbx_seq_one_letter_code
_entity_poly.pdbx_strand_id
1 'polypeptide(L)'
;MHPLNNSSQVTEAPATKPRIGTPGYFSESNDSGAPSYPGADWFNANIKEFMNALSASGVEFDPDRFDHLALAIAAGGKAAMLDVLTGFRFHESIHGFDRTQIALKADGTEVLRADFPKLWVIAESTAVDQALIDANPTPYAANYGTGDGATTFTMPNYGLMPWEAAAGMYGAAGTTVEDQIQNITGSASIASGGSNFGFVASTSGIIFGVDQTTAPSLTESSSGNTRYRSFSIDASRIARTGDYTRPNTNFSDVWIIHGEHAA
;
A
#
# COMPACT_ATOMS: atom_id res chain seq x y z
N MET A 1 11.68 26.27 -28.11
CA MET A 1 11.95 26.81 -29.47
C MET A 1 10.82 26.38 -30.37
N HIS A 2 10.40 27.17 -31.37
CA HIS A 2 9.29 26.79 -32.23
C HIS A 2 9.51 27.18 -33.70
N PRO A 3 8.82 26.55 -34.65
CA PRO A 3 8.79 26.99 -36.04
C PRO A 3 8.42 28.46 -36.16
N LEU A 4 9.06 29.16 -37.08
CA LEU A 4 8.74 30.55 -37.37
C LEU A 4 7.27 30.67 -37.79
N ASN A 5 6.51 31.46 -37.04
CA ASN A 5 5.13 31.82 -37.36
C ASN A 5 5.04 33.33 -37.64
N ASN A 6 5.86 33.80 -38.57
CA ASN A 6 5.78 35.15 -39.11
C ASN A 6 5.39 35.05 -40.59
N SER A 7 5.70 36.01 -41.46
CA SER A 7 5.42 35.92 -42.91
C SER A 7 6.67 35.61 -43.75
N SER A 8 7.78 35.27 -43.08
CA SER A 8 9.09 35.05 -43.70
C SER A 8 9.48 33.56 -43.78
N GLN A 9 8.58 32.68 -43.35
CA GLN A 9 8.82 31.26 -43.19
C GLN A 9 8.68 30.46 -44.49
N VAL A 10 9.50 29.41 -44.52
CA VAL A 10 9.45 28.22 -45.37
C VAL A 10 8.21 27.34 -45.25
N THR A 11 7.53 26.86 -46.30
CA THR A 11 6.66 25.67 -46.15
C THR A 11 7.47 24.38 -46.05
N GLU A 12 8.56 24.27 -46.80
CA GLU A 12 9.49 23.13 -46.74
C GLU A 12 10.84 23.58 -46.18
N ALA A 13 11.38 22.81 -45.24
CA ALA A 13 12.69 23.10 -44.66
C ALA A 13 13.77 22.97 -45.76
N PRO A 14 14.65 23.98 -45.93
CA PRO A 14 15.76 23.89 -46.88
C PRO A 14 16.66 22.67 -46.59
N ALA A 15 17.24 22.11 -47.64
CA ALA A 15 18.19 21.01 -47.50
C ALA A 15 19.35 21.41 -46.58
N THR A 16 19.73 20.51 -45.67
CA THR A 16 20.88 20.71 -44.78
C THR A 16 22.15 20.86 -45.60
N LYS A 17 22.89 21.95 -45.34
CA LYS A 17 24.18 22.19 -46.01
C LYS A 17 25.23 21.19 -45.51
N PRO A 18 26.22 20.82 -46.33
CA PRO A 18 27.34 20.01 -45.87
C PRO A 18 28.06 20.68 -44.69
N ARG A 19 28.41 19.89 -43.66
CA ARG A 19 29.23 20.38 -42.56
C ARG A 19 30.66 20.60 -43.06
N ILE A 20 31.22 21.78 -42.82
CA ILE A 20 32.57 22.16 -43.22
C ILE A 20 33.36 22.51 -41.96
N GLY A 21 34.57 21.99 -41.83
CA GLY A 21 35.48 22.27 -40.70
C GLY A 21 35.37 21.29 -39.53
N THR A 22 36.07 21.61 -38.44
CA THR A 22 36.10 20.86 -37.19
C THR A 22 35.03 21.41 -36.23
N PRO A 23 34.35 20.58 -35.42
CA PRO A 23 33.41 21.05 -34.40
C PRO A 23 34.04 22.08 -33.45
N GLY A 24 33.29 23.12 -33.08
CA GLY A 24 33.76 24.21 -32.22
C GLY A 24 32.61 25.00 -31.59
N TYR A 25 32.96 26.06 -30.85
CA TYR A 25 32.02 26.94 -30.16
C TYR A 25 31.90 28.30 -30.86
N PHE A 26 30.85 29.05 -30.54
CA PHE A 26 30.72 30.44 -31.00
C PHE A 26 31.87 31.30 -30.46
N SER A 27 32.43 32.14 -31.33
CA SER A 27 33.37 33.21 -31.00
C SER A 27 32.90 34.54 -31.59
N GLU A 28 33.18 35.63 -30.86
CA GLU A 28 32.98 37.00 -31.32
C GLU A 28 34.07 37.43 -32.32
N SER A 29 35.23 36.74 -32.30
CA SER A 29 36.32 36.90 -33.25
C SER A 29 37.05 35.55 -33.37
N ASN A 30 36.97 34.91 -34.53
CA ASN A 30 37.80 33.76 -34.85
C ASN A 30 39.26 34.18 -35.15
N ASP A 31 40.12 33.22 -35.51
CA ASP A 31 41.53 33.48 -35.85
C ASP A 31 41.71 34.43 -37.06
N SER A 32 40.64 34.69 -37.81
CA SER A 32 40.59 35.63 -38.93
C SER A 32 39.86 36.95 -38.60
N GLY A 33 39.56 37.22 -37.32
CA GLY A 33 38.89 38.45 -36.90
C GLY A 33 37.39 38.52 -37.19
N ALA A 34 36.77 37.43 -37.66
CA ALA A 34 35.36 37.41 -38.04
C ALA A 34 34.48 36.76 -36.94
N PRO A 35 33.28 37.30 -36.69
CA PRO A 35 32.34 36.68 -35.77
C PRO A 35 31.81 35.37 -36.36
N SER A 36 31.61 34.39 -35.49
CA SER A 36 30.88 33.18 -35.84
C SER A 36 29.37 33.48 -35.89
N TYR A 37 28.67 32.96 -36.91
CA TYR A 37 27.21 33.07 -37.02
C TYR A 37 26.61 31.74 -37.48
N PRO A 38 25.54 31.27 -36.82
CA PRO A 38 24.87 30.04 -37.23
C PRO A 38 24.03 30.26 -38.48
N GLY A 39 23.99 29.25 -39.35
CA GLY A 39 23.09 29.21 -40.49
C GLY A 39 21.67 28.81 -40.11
N ALA A 40 20.73 28.97 -41.06
CA ALA A 40 19.33 28.56 -40.88
C ALA A 40 19.16 27.06 -40.57
N ASP A 41 20.07 26.22 -41.09
CA ASP A 41 20.16 24.80 -40.81
C ASP A 41 20.40 24.50 -39.32
N TRP A 42 21.24 25.30 -38.66
CA TRP A 42 21.50 25.16 -37.23
C TRP A 42 20.26 25.48 -36.39
N PHE A 43 19.56 26.58 -36.70
CA PHE A 43 18.32 26.94 -36.00
C PHE A 43 17.21 25.92 -36.25
N ASN A 44 17.04 25.47 -37.49
CA ASN A 44 16.04 24.45 -37.83
C ASN A 44 16.33 23.12 -37.12
N ALA A 45 17.60 22.75 -36.93
CA ALA A 45 17.97 21.57 -36.15
C ALA A 45 17.55 21.71 -34.67
N ASN A 46 17.81 22.85 -34.04
CA ASN A 46 17.39 23.10 -32.66
C ASN A 46 15.86 23.10 -32.49
N ILE A 47 15.12 23.66 -33.46
CA ILE A 47 13.65 23.61 -33.47
C ILE A 47 13.18 22.15 -33.56
N LYS A 48 13.78 21.34 -34.44
CA LYS A 48 13.45 19.92 -34.58
C LYS A 48 13.74 19.12 -33.32
N GLU A 49 14.91 19.29 -32.71
CA GLU A 49 15.26 18.62 -31.44
C GLU A 49 14.27 18.98 -30.34
N PHE A 50 13.89 20.26 -30.24
CA PHE A 50 12.90 20.69 -29.27
C PHE A 50 11.52 20.06 -29.53
N MET A 51 11.05 20.05 -30.77
CA MET A 51 9.76 19.45 -31.12
C MET A 51 9.75 17.93 -30.95
N ASN A 52 10.87 17.26 -31.26
CA ASN A 52 11.04 15.84 -30.99
C ASN A 52 10.97 15.55 -29.49
N ALA A 53 11.59 16.38 -28.66
CA ALA A 53 11.53 16.24 -27.21
C ALA A 53 10.09 16.41 -26.69
N LEU A 54 9.36 17.44 -27.16
CA LEU A 54 7.95 17.62 -26.80
C LEU A 54 7.10 16.42 -27.20
N SER A 55 7.25 15.93 -28.43
CA SER A 55 6.54 14.76 -28.93
C SER A 55 6.87 13.49 -28.14
N ALA A 56 8.14 13.27 -27.79
CA ALA A 56 8.56 12.13 -26.99
C ALA A 56 8.03 12.21 -25.54
N SER A 57 7.86 13.42 -25.01
CA SER A 57 7.30 13.68 -23.68
C SER A 57 5.77 13.75 -23.65
N GLY A 58 5.08 13.60 -24.80
CA GLY A 58 3.63 13.74 -24.90
C GLY A 58 3.11 15.16 -24.64
N VAL A 59 3.98 16.18 -24.73
CA VAL A 59 3.60 17.58 -24.52
C VAL A 59 3.19 18.17 -25.85
N GLU A 60 1.93 18.61 -25.98
CA GLU A 60 1.47 19.35 -27.15
C GLU A 60 2.07 20.76 -27.17
N PHE A 61 2.46 21.24 -28.35
CA PHE A 61 3.02 22.58 -28.50
C PHE A 61 1.91 23.62 -28.66
N ASP A 62 1.94 24.65 -27.82
CA ASP A 62 1.07 25.82 -27.87
C ASP A 62 1.90 27.10 -28.12
N PRO A 63 1.69 27.85 -29.21
CA PRO A 63 2.47 29.06 -29.50
C PRO A 63 2.32 30.18 -28.45
N ASP A 64 1.27 30.16 -27.64
CA ASP A 64 1.00 31.20 -26.63
C ASP A 64 1.57 30.84 -25.23
N ARG A 65 2.24 29.69 -25.12
CA ARG A 65 2.85 29.21 -23.87
C ARG A 65 4.37 29.12 -23.94
N PHE A 66 5.02 29.38 -22.79
CA PHE A 66 6.48 29.46 -22.69
C PHE A 66 7.10 28.43 -21.73
N ASP A 67 6.33 27.42 -21.30
CA ASP A 67 6.71 26.44 -20.29
C ASP A 67 6.96 25.00 -20.83
N HIS A 68 6.81 24.78 -22.14
CA HIS A 68 6.94 23.45 -22.77
C HIS A 68 8.25 22.71 -22.44
N LEU A 69 9.38 23.41 -22.36
CA LEU A 69 10.66 22.77 -22.02
C LEU A 69 10.64 22.20 -20.61
N ALA A 70 10.10 22.97 -19.66
CA ALA A 70 9.99 22.54 -18.28
C ALA A 70 9.05 21.33 -18.17
N LEU A 71 7.94 21.33 -18.91
CA LEU A 71 7.00 20.21 -18.98
C LEU A 71 7.65 18.94 -19.55
N ALA A 72 8.41 19.07 -20.64
CA ALA A 72 9.09 17.94 -21.27
C ALA A 72 10.13 17.28 -20.35
N ILE A 73 10.91 18.09 -19.62
CA ILE A 73 11.87 17.60 -18.63
C ILE A 73 11.16 16.93 -17.45
N ALA A 74 10.07 17.52 -16.96
CA ALA A 74 9.28 16.96 -15.86
C ALA A 74 8.66 15.60 -16.24
N ALA A 75 8.20 15.44 -17.49
CA ALA A 75 7.68 14.18 -18.01
C ALA A 75 8.76 13.06 -18.02
N GLY A 76 10.01 13.39 -18.37
CA GLY A 76 11.12 12.44 -18.30
C GLY A 76 11.40 11.92 -16.88
N GLY A 77 11.20 12.76 -15.86
CA GLY A 77 11.31 12.37 -14.45
C GLY A 77 10.20 11.40 -13.99
N LYS A 78 8.99 11.49 -14.56
CA LYS A 78 7.86 10.59 -14.25
C LYS A 78 8.16 9.14 -14.60
N ALA A 79 8.77 8.90 -15.77
CA ALA A 79 9.09 7.56 -16.24
C ALA A 79 10.15 6.88 -15.35
N ALA A 80 11.14 7.63 -14.87
CA ALA A 80 12.19 7.11 -13.99
C ALA A 80 11.68 6.72 -12.59
N MET A 81 10.61 7.35 -12.08
CA MET A 81 10.01 6.99 -10.79
C MET A 81 9.26 5.64 -10.82
N LEU A 82 8.77 5.21 -11.98
CA LEU A 82 8.05 3.93 -12.09
C LEU A 82 8.97 2.73 -11.83
N ASP A 83 10.27 2.86 -12.09
CA ASP A 83 11.28 1.80 -11.85
C ASP A 83 11.67 1.67 -10.35
N VAL A 84 11.36 2.68 -9.53
CA VAL A 84 11.57 2.66 -8.07
C VAL A 84 10.48 1.84 -7.34
N LEU A 85 9.48 1.34 -8.07
CA LEU A 85 8.24 0.77 -7.52
C LEU A 85 8.36 -0.65 -6.95
N THR A 86 9.56 -1.27 -6.98
CA THR A 86 9.80 -2.55 -6.28
C THR A 86 10.32 -2.31 -4.85
N GLY A 87 9.40 -2.03 -3.93
CA GLY A 87 9.62 -2.31 -2.50
C GLY A 87 9.89 -1.16 -1.51
N PHE A 88 9.59 0.10 -1.83
CA PHE A 88 9.86 1.22 -0.91
C PHE A 88 8.62 2.03 -0.50
N ARG A 89 8.61 2.49 0.76
CA ARG A 89 7.68 3.49 1.28
C ARG A 89 7.78 4.75 0.42
N PHE A 90 6.67 5.20 -0.15
CA PHE A 90 6.59 6.54 -0.71
C PHE A 90 6.79 7.55 0.42
N HIS A 91 7.93 8.24 0.43
CA HIS A 91 8.12 9.41 1.28
C HIS A 91 7.23 10.54 0.73
N GLU A 92 6.58 11.27 1.63
CA GLU A 92 5.48 12.21 1.35
C GLU A 92 5.88 13.42 0.48
N SER A 93 7.16 13.60 0.13
CA SER A 93 7.68 14.88 -0.37
C SER A 93 8.68 14.80 -1.54
N ILE A 94 8.56 13.84 -2.45
CA ILE A 94 9.29 13.98 -3.73
C ILE A 94 8.52 14.94 -4.64
N HIS A 95 8.80 16.24 -4.46
CA HIS A 95 8.56 17.34 -5.41
C HIS A 95 7.19 17.35 -6.13
N GLY A 96 6.11 17.61 -5.38
CA GLY A 96 4.81 17.97 -5.98
C GLY A 96 4.06 16.84 -6.69
N PHE A 97 4.46 15.59 -6.47
CA PHE A 97 3.68 14.43 -6.89
C PHE A 97 2.60 14.11 -5.86
N ASP A 98 1.34 14.24 -6.27
CA ASP A 98 0.23 13.67 -5.53
C ASP A 98 0.24 12.15 -5.71
N ARG A 99 0.38 11.41 -4.60
CA ARG A 99 0.45 9.94 -4.58
C ARG A 99 -0.80 9.31 -5.20
N THR A 100 -1.95 9.99 -5.09
CA THR A 100 -3.23 9.57 -5.64
C THR A 100 -3.27 9.56 -7.17
N GLN A 101 -2.24 10.11 -7.85
CA GLN A 101 -2.11 10.01 -9.31
C GLN A 101 -1.62 8.64 -9.78
N ILE A 102 -1.02 7.83 -8.90
CA ILE A 102 -0.42 6.54 -9.27
C ILE A 102 -1.00 5.40 -8.44
N ALA A 103 -1.23 5.63 -7.15
CA ALA A 103 -1.76 4.61 -6.25
C ALA A 103 -2.70 5.19 -5.18
N LEU A 104 -3.74 4.41 -4.86
CA LEU A 104 -4.65 4.69 -3.75
C LEU A 104 -4.33 3.78 -2.57
N LYS A 105 -4.55 4.28 -1.35
CA LYS A 105 -4.36 3.48 -0.14
C LYS A 105 -5.53 2.50 0.02
N ALA A 106 -5.24 1.28 0.42
CA ALA A 106 -6.26 0.29 0.75
C ALA A 106 -6.67 0.39 2.22
N ASP A 107 -7.33 1.48 2.58
CA ASP A 107 -7.76 1.84 3.94
C ASP A 107 -9.28 1.95 4.10
N GLY A 108 -10.06 1.56 3.10
CA GLY A 108 -11.52 1.70 3.13
C GLY A 108 -12.04 3.07 2.69
N THR A 109 -11.19 3.95 2.15
CA THR A 109 -11.62 5.25 1.63
C THR A 109 -12.55 5.10 0.42
N GLU A 110 -13.54 5.99 0.35
CA GLU A 110 -14.48 6.09 -0.76
C GLU A 110 -13.97 7.10 -1.79
N VAL A 111 -13.96 6.70 -3.07
CA VAL A 111 -13.43 7.49 -4.18
C VAL A 111 -14.42 7.57 -5.34
N LEU A 112 -14.30 8.61 -6.16
CA LEU A 112 -15.18 8.82 -7.32
C LEU A 112 -14.81 7.87 -8.46
N ARG A 113 -15.81 7.22 -9.06
CA ARG A 113 -15.63 6.34 -10.23
C ARG A 113 -15.11 7.10 -11.45
N ALA A 114 -15.50 8.37 -11.58
CA ALA A 114 -15.11 9.23 -12.70
C ALA A 114 -13.61 9.54 -12.73
N ASP A 115 -12.97 9.60 -11.56
CA ASP A 115 -11.54 9.90 -11.45
C ASP A 115 -10.67 8.65 -11.69
N PHE A 116 -11.25 7.46 -11.48
CA PHE A 116 -10.54 6.17 -11.59
C PHE A 116 -11.32 5.14 -12.46
N PRO A 117 -11.60 5.45 -13.73
CA PRO A 117 -12.45 4.61 -14.58
C PRO A 117 -11.89 3.21 -14.85
N LYS A 118 -10.56 3.05 -15.02
CA LYS A 118 -9.92 1.74 -15.22
C LYS A 118 -9.93 0.91 -13.95
N LEU A 119 -9.67 1.55 -12.81
CA LEU A 119 -9.76 0.86 -11.52
C LEU A 119 -11.19 0.40 -11.25
N TRP A 120 -12.19 1.24 -11.56
CA TRP A 120 -13.59 0.89 -11.39
C TRP A 120 -14.00 -0.31 -12.24
N VAL A 121 -13.59 -0.39 -13.51
CA VAL A 121 -13.89 -1.56 -14.36
C VAL A 121 -13.45 -2.88 -13.72
N ILE A 122 -12.32 -2.87 -13.01
CA ILE A 122 -11.82 -4.04 -12.28
C ILE A 122 -12.64 -4.26 -11.00
N ALA A 123 -12.83 -3.19 -10.23
CA ALA A 123 -13.52 -3.23 -8.94
C ALA A 123 -14.98 -3.68 -9.08
N GLU A 124 -15.71 -3.19 -10.08
CA GLU A 124 -17.13 -3.47 -10.33
C GLU A 124 -17.44 -4.97 -10.39
N SER A 125 -16.55 -5.74 -11.01
CA SER A 125 -16.71 -7.20 -11.16
C SER A 125 -16.68 -7.97 -9.84
N THR A 126 -16.15 -7.36 -8.78
CA THR A 126 -15.95 -7.98 -7.46
C THR A 126 -16.50 -7.14 -6.31
N ALA A 127 -17.19 -6.04 -6.60
CA ALA A 127 -17.69 -5.11 -5.61
C ALA A 127 -18.81 -5.75 -4.78
N VAL A 128 -18.74 -5.54 -3.46
CA VAL A 128 -19.73 -5.99 -2.50
C VAL A 128 -20.65 -4.81 -2.14
N ASP A 129 -21.91 -5.12 -1.83
CA ASP A 129 -22.86 -4.13 -1.33
C ASP A 129 -22.29 -3.40 -0.11
N GLN A 130 -22.27 -2.06 -0.15
CA GLN A 130 -21.72 -1.24 0.92
C GLN A 130 -22.43 -1.51 2.25
N ALA A 131 -23.73 -1.83 2.24
CA ALA A 131 -24.47 -2.14 3.45
C ALA A 131 -23.95 -3.43 4.14
N LEU A 132 -23.43 -4.40 3.39
CA LEU A 132 -22.83 -5.61 3.95
C LEU A 132 -21.48 -5.31 4.58
N ILE A 133 -20.69 -4.43 3.96
CA ILE A 133 -19.40 -3.96 4.47
C ILE A 133 -19.62 -3.17 5.76
N ASP A 134 -20.57 -2.24 5.77
CA ASP A 134 -20.86 -1.42 6.95
C ASP A 134 -21.40 -2.24 8.12
N ALA A 135 -22.21 -3.26 7.83
CA ALA A 135 -22.76 -4.16 8.85
C ALA A 135 -21.72 -5.12 9.43
N ASN A 136 -20.79 -5.61 8.61
CA ASN A 136 -19.75 -6.56 9.01
C ASN A 136 -18.45 -6.30 8.23
N PRO A 137 -17.64 -5.30 8.62
CA PRO A 137 -16.49 -4.87 7.81
C PRO A 137 -15.37 -5.90 7.73
N THR A 138 -15.23 -6.74 8.76
CA THR A 138 -14.16 -7.75 8.89
C THR A 138 -14.15 -8.79 7.75
N PRO A 139 -15.23 -9.53 7.46
CA PRO A 139 -15.23 -10.50 6.35
C PRO A 139 -15.03 -9.86 4.97
N TYR A 140 -15.32 -8.56 4.82
CA TYR A 140 -15.27 -7.84 3.55
C TYR A 140 -14.09 -6.88 3.43
N ALA A 141 -13.13 -6.93 4.35
CA ALA A 141 -11.97 -6.05 4.38
C ALA A 141 -11.13 -6.08 3.09
N ALA A 142 -11.14 -7.21 2.36
CA ALA A 142 -10.40 -7.37 1.11
C ALA A 142 -11.21 -6.99 -0.15
N ASN A 143 -12.48 -6.59 0.01
CA ASN A 143 -13.40 -6.34 -1.09
C ASN A 143 -13.49 -4.85 -1.40
N TYR A 144 -13.71 -4.55 -2.68
CA TYR A 144 -14.21 -3.24 -3.07
C TYR A 144 -15.67 -3.11 -2.63
N GLY A 145 -16.06 -1.93 -2.17
CA GLY A 145 -17.45 -1.60 -1.89
C GLY A 145 -18.11 -0.88 -3.05
N THR A 146 -19.42 -1.03 -3.14
CA THR A 146 -20.24 -0.31 -4.13
C THR A 146 -20.35 1.20 -3.86
N GLY A 147 -19.88 1.69 -2.70
CA GLY A 147 -19.95 3.08 -2.29
C GLY A 147 -21.40 3.55 -2.16
N ASP A 148 -21.72 4.67 -2.79
CA ASP A 148 -23.07 5.23 -2.92
C ASP A 148 -23.96 4.46 -3.92
N GLY A 149 -23.42 3.44 -4.60
CA GLY A 149 -24.10 2.64 -5.61
C GLY A 149 -24.17 3.29 -7.01
N ALA A 150 -23.74 4.54 -7.18
CA ALA A 150 -23.90 5.30 -8.42
C ALA A 150 -22.62 5.99 -8.90
N THR A 151 -21.98 6.82 -8.07
CA THR A 151 -20.88 7.70 -8.47
C THR A 151 -19.56 7.39 -7.77
N THR A 152 -19.60 6.64 -6.67
CA THR A 152 -18.42 6.30 -5.86
C THR A 152 -18.24 4.80 -5.73
N PHE A 153 -17.07 4.41 -5.25
CA PHE A 153 -16.78 3.05 -4.81
C PHE A 153 -15.76 3.08 -3.67
N THR A 154 -15.79 2.04 -2.85
CA THR A 154 -14.98 1.97 -1.63
C THR A 154 -13.77 1.09 -1.87
N MET A 155 -12.59 1.56 -1.46
CA MET A 155 -11.37 0.78 -1.49
C MET A 155 -11.44 -0.39 -0.50
N PRO A 156 -10.73 -1.51 -0.76
CA PRO A 156 -10.47 -2.51 0.26
C PRO A 156 -9.79 -1.87 1.46
N ASN A 157 -10.03 -2.41 2.65
CA ASN A 157 -9.34 -2.03 3.87
C ASN A 157 -8.46 -3.18 4.36
N TYR A 158 -7.31 -3.37 3.71
CA TYR A 158 -6.34 -4.40 4.12
C TYR A 158 -5.73 -4.10 5.50
N GLY A 159 -5.82 -2.85 5.98
CA GLY A 159 -5.47 -2.51 7.37
C GLY A 159 -6.46 -3.07 8.40
N LEU A 160 -7.69 -3.40 8.00
CA LEU A 160 -8.73 -3.86 8.91
C LEU A 160 -8.43 -5.27 9.46
N MET A 161 -7.60 -6.08 8.78
CA MET A 161 -7.10 -7.35 9.32
C MET A 161 -5.62 -7.60 9.00
N PRO A 162 -4.82 -7.93 10.04
CA PRO A 162 -5.05 -9.13 10.85
C PRO A 162 -5.41 -8.76 12.30
N TRP A 163 -6.72 -8.55 12.50
CA TRP A 163 -7.54 -8.20 13.69
C TRP A 163 -7.30 -6.87 14.44
N GLU A 164 -7.84 -5.80 13.85
CA GLU A 164 -8.32 -4.57 14.51
C GLU A 164 -7.34 -3.41 14.71
N ALA A 165 -6.73 -2.94 13.62
CA ALA A 165 -5.95 -1.70 13.58
C ALA A 165 -6.78 -0.39 13.60
N ALA A 166 -8.12 -0.46 13.68
CA ALA A 166 -8.98 0.71 13.49
C ALA A 166 -9.42 1.45 14.78
N ALA A 167 -9.07 0.95 15.98
CA ALA A 167 -9.51 1.54 17.26
C ALA A 167 -8.38 2.03 18.18
N GLY A 168 -7.15 2.16 17.68
CA GLY A 168 -6.01 2.70 18.46
C GLY A 168 -5.40 1.71 19.47
N MET A 169 -5.65 0.41 19.34
CA MET A 169 -5.17 -0.60 20.28
C MET A 169 -3.69 -1.00 20.10
N TYR A 170 -3.05 -0.94 18.91
CA TYR A 170 -1.59 -1.14 18.73
C TYR A 170 -1.03 -0.37 17.51
N GLY A 171 0.29 -0.13 17.52
CA GLY A 171 0.99 1.05 16.99
C GLY A 171 0.91 1.39 15.50
N ALA A 172 1.38 2.59 15.15
CA ALA A 172 1.38 3.16 13.80
C ALA A 172 2.04 2.25 12.75
N ALA A 173 1.73 2.47 11.47
CA ALA A 173 2.39 1.79 10.35
C ALA A 173 3.93 1.85 10.47
N GLY A 174 4.59 0.69 10.34
CA GLY A 174 6.02 0.55 10.62
C GLY A 174 6.36 0.15 12.06
N THR A 175 5.38 -0.19 12.88
CA THR A 175 5.60 -0.87 14.16
C THR A 175 5.55 -2.39 14.00
N THR A 176 6.28 -3.09 14.86
CA THR A 176 6.26 -4.56 14.96
C THR A 176 5.54 -4.96 16.22
N VAL A 177 4.79 -6.06 16.16
CA VAL A 177 4.17 -6.64 17.35
C VAL A 177 4.57 -8.11 17.47
N GLU A 178 5.00 -8.48 18.67
CA GLU A 178 5.46 -9.83 19.00
C GLU A 178 4.36 -10.88 18.88
N ASP A 179 4.78 -12.14 18.75
CA ASP A 179 3.88 -13.30 18.76
C ASP A 179 3.18 -13.46 20.11
N GLN A 180 1.94 -13.94 20.05
CA GLN A 180 1.14 -14.28 21.23
C GLN A 180 0.18 -15.42 20.89
N ILE A 181 -0.10 -16.28 21.86
CA ILE A 181 -1.19 -17.26 21.80
C ILE A 181 -2.37 -16.76 22.63
N GLN A 182 -3.59 -17.26 22.38
CA GLN A 182 -4.67 -17.03 23.33
C GLN A 182 -4.31 -17.60 24.71
N ASN A 183 -4.68 -16.93 25.81
CA ASN A 183 -4.38 -17.49 27.12
C ASN A 183 -5.18 -18.79 27.32
N ILE A 184 -4.47 -19.83 27.73
CA ILE A 184 -5.01 -21.16 27.98
C ILE A 184 -4.95 -21.40 29.48
N THR A 185 -6.11 -21.37 30.14
CA THR A 185 -6.23 -21.59 31.58
C THR A 185 -7.08 -22.80 31.90
N GLY A 186 -6.71 -23.54 32.94
CA GLY A 186 -7.53 -24.62 33.48
C GLY A 186 -7.08 -25.01 34.88
N SER A 187 -7.98 -25.64 35.64
CA SER A 187 -7.63 -26.16 36.97
C SER A 187 -8.35 -27.46 37.27
N ALA A 188 -7.71 -28.32 38.03
CA ALA A 188 -8.34 -29.51 38.60
C ALA A 188 -8.03 -29.58 40.10
N SER A 189 -9.01 -30.01 40.87
CA SER A 189 -8.82 -30.33 42.29
C SER A 189 -9.02 -31.81 42.53
N ILE A 190 -8.25 -32.35 43.47
CA ILE A 190 -8.40 -33.70 44.00
C ILE A 190 -8.83 -33.54 45.45
N ALA A 191 -9.95 -34.16 45.82
CA ALA A 191 -10.37 -34.26 47.21
C ALA A 191 -9.75 -35.53 47.82
N SER A 192 -9.13 -35.43 48.99
CA SER A 192 -8.77 -36.62 49.77
C SER A 192 -9.29 -36.51 51.20
N GLY A 193 -9.73 -37.64 51.74
CA GLY A 193 -10.23 -37.78 53.10
C GLY A 193 -9.66 -39.04 53.74
N GLY A 194 -9.05 -38.91 54.92
CA GLY A 194 -8.43 -40.04 55.63
C GLY A 194 -7.35 -40.75 54.79
N SER A 195 -7.42 -42.08 54.72
CA SER A 195 -6.51 -42.95 53.96
C SER A 195 -6.87 -43.10 52.47
N ASN A 196 -7.94 -42.45 52.00
CA ASN A 196 -8.40 -42.53 50.62
C ASN A 196 -7.85 -41.39 49.76
N PHE A 197 -7.23 -41.73 48.64
CA PHE A 197 -6.92 -40.78 47.56
C PHE A 197 -8.16 -40.65 46.68
N GLY A 198 -8.79 -39.47 46.64
CA GLY A 198 -9.95 -39.28 45.77
C GLY A 198 -9.58 -39.10 44.31
N PHE A 199 -10.59 -39.32 43.47
CA PHE A 199 -10.57 -38.98 42.05
C PHE A 199 -10.69 -37.46 41.87
N VAL A 200 -10.54 -36.96 40.64
CA VAL A 200 -10.68 -35.53 40.33
C VAL A 200 -12.06 -35.04 40.81
N ALA A 201 -12.06 -34.09 41.74
CA ALA A 201 -13.24 -33.60 42.45
C ALA A 201 -13.89 -32.41 41.73
N SER A 202 -13.11 -31.59 41.03
CA SER A 202 -13.62 -30.51 40.21
C SER A 202 -12.64 -30.18 39.08
N THR A 203 -13.15 -29.76 37.92
CA THR A 203 -12.35 -29.27 36.79
C THR A 203 -12.90 -27.93 36.28
N SER A 204 -12.06 -27.12 35.64
CA SER A 204 -12.44 -25.84 35.04
C SER A 204 -11.51 -25.50 33.86
N GLY A 205 -12.02 -24.69 32.92
CA GLY A 205 -11.29 -24.22 31.75
C GLY A 205 -11.01 -25.36 30.77
N ILE A 206 -9.75 -25.46 30.31
CA ILE A 206 -9.34 -26.52 29.38
C ILE A 206 -9.30 -27.93 29.98
N ILE A 207 -9.42 -28.04 31.31
CA ILE A 207 -9.52 -29.32 31.99
C ILE A 207 -11.01 -29.64 32.12
N PHE A 208 -11.45 -30.72 31.46
CA PHE A 208 -12.80 -31.26 31.56
C PHE A 208 -12.74 -32.75 31.91
N GLY A 209 -13.67 -33.21 32.76
CA GLY A 209 -13.84 -34.63 33.04
C GLY A 209 -14.61 -35.31 31.91
N VAL A 210 -14.13 -36.47 31.45
CA VAL A 210 -14.88 -37.37 30.55
C VAL A 210 -15.35 -38.58 31.35
N ASP A 211 -16.63 -38.93 31.22
CA ASP A 211 -17.32 -40.11 31.76
C ASP A 211 -16.87 -40.60 33.16
N GLN A 212 -17.64 -40.21 34.18
CA GLN A 212 -17.59 -40.89 35.47
C GLN A 212 -18.36 -42.22 35.34
N THR A 213 -17.65 -43.32 35.12
CA THR A 213 -18.22 -44.64 35.38
C THR A 213 -18.33 -44.81 36.89
N THR A 214 -19.51 -45.13 37.38
CA THR A 214 -19.82 -45.29 38.81
C THR A 214 -18.94 -46.39 39.39
N ALA A 215 -17.82 -46.02 40.00
CA ALA A 215 -17.02 -46.95 40.80
C ALA A 215 -17.76 -47.18 42.12
N PRO A 216 -17.73 -48.41 42.69
CA PRO A 216 -18.34 -48.68 43.98
C PRO A 216 -17.77 -47.74 45.05
N SER A 217 -18.63 -47.14 45.88
CA SER A 217 -18.19 -46.28 46.98
C SER A 217 -17.34 -47.11 47.93
N LEU A 218 -16.09 -46.70 48.14
CA LEU A 218 -15.30 -47.19 49.26
C LEU A 218 -16.00 -46.74 50.54
N THR A 219 -16.57 -47.69 51.29
CA THR A 219 -17.23 -47.46 52.57
C THR A 219 -16.33 -46.62 53.49
N GLU A 220 -16.78 -45.41 53.81
CA GLU A 220 -16.05 -44.48 54.68
C GLU A 220 -16.02 -45.01 56.12
N SER A 221 -14.85 -44.99 56.76
CA SER A 221 -14.77 -44.86 58.20
C SER A 221 -14.50 -43.40 58.54
N SER A 222 -15.41 -42.84 59.32
CA SER A 222 -15.51 -41.43 59.68
C SER A 222 -14.29 -40.85 60.40
N SER A 223 -14.08 -39.54 60.21
CA SER A 223 -13.22 -38.59 60.94
C SER A 223 -11.84 -38.28 60.34
N GLY A 224 -11.81 -37.52 59.24
CA GLY A 224 -10.61 -36.84 58.76
C GLY A 224 -10.96 -35.55 58.02
N ASN A 225 -10.09 -34.53 58.10
CA ASN A 225 -10.28 -33.28 57.36
C ASN A 225 -10.18 -33.55 55.85
N THR A 226 -11.21 -33.20 55.07
CA THR A 226 -11.12 -33.22 53.60
C THR A 226 -10.06 -32.20 53.15
N ARG A 227 -9.04 -32.67 52.45
CA ARG A 227 -7.99 -31.81 51.89
C ARG A 227 -8.21 -31.71 50.38
N TYR A 228 -8.28 -30.49 49.88
CA TYR A 228 -8.25 -30.22 48.45
C TYR A 228 -6.81 -29.94 48.04
N ARG A 229 -6.33 -30.69 47.05
CA ARG A 229 -5.08 -30.39 46.36
C ARG A 229 -5.42 -29.98 44.94
N SER A 230 -5.03 -28.78 44.55
CA SER A 230 -5.28 -28.26 43.21
C SER A 230 -4.00 -28.17 42.40
N PHE A 231 -4.11 -28.47 41.11
CA PHE A 231 -3.13 -28.04 40.13
C PHE A 231 -3.83 -27.14 39.09
N SER A 232 -3.07 -26.20 38.55
CA SER A 232 -3.57 -25.22 37.57
C SER A 232 -2.59 -25.12 36.41
N ILE A 233 -3.15 -24.88 35.23
CA ILE A 233 -2.45 -24.56 34.01
C ILE A 233 -2.84 -23.12 33.67
N ASP A 234 -1.85 -22.32 33.33
CA ASP A 234 -2.00 -20.92 32.95
C ASP A 234 -0.86 -20.58 31.99
N ALA A 235 -1.18 -20.49 30.70
CA ALA A 235 -0.17 -20.33 29.65
C ALA A 235 0.58 -19.01 29.76
N SER A 236 -0.03 -17.96 30.32
CA SER A 236 0.60 -16.64 30.46
C SER A 236 1.82 -16.66 31.40
N ARG A 237 2.01 -17.74 32.16
CA ARG A 237 3.18 -17.91 33.04
C ARG A 237 4.46 -18.28 32.30
N ILE A 238 4.36 -18.78 31.07
CA ILE A 238 5.51 -19.29 30.28
C ILE A 238 5.51 -18.74 28.85
N ALA A 239 4.33 -18.52 28.26
CA ALA A 239 4.18 -18.00 26.91
C ALA A 239 3.62 -16.57 26.93
N ARG A 240 3.93 -15.81 25.88
CA ARG A 240 3.23 -14.55 25.60
C ARG A 240 1.78 -14.87 25.23
N THR A 241 0.84 -14.30 25.98
CA THR A 241 -0.59 -14.52 25.74
C THR A 241 -1.33 -13.22 25.45
N GLY A 242 -2.37 -13.28 24.63
CA GLY A 242 -3.28 -12.15 24.39
C GLY A 242 -4.70 -12.64 24.06
N ASP A 243 -5.57 -11.75 23.61
CA ASP A 243 -6.97 -12.09 23.30
C ASP A 243 -7.12 -12.93 22.03
N TYR A 244 -6.09 -12.95 21.18
CA TYR A 244 -6.04 -13.67 19.91
C TYR A 244 -4.65 -14.24 19.66
N THR A 245 -4.57 -15.32 18.87
CA THR A 245 -3.31 -15.98 18.52
C THR A 245 -2.72 -15.36 17.24
N ARG A 246 -1.52 -14.75 17.31
CA ARG A 246 -0.74 -14.26 16.14
C ARG A 246 0.70 -14.77 16.08
N PRO A 247 1.22 -14.94 14.85
CA PRO A 247 2.66 -14.92 14.63
C PRO A 247 3.23 -13.50 14.81
N ASN A 248 4.54 -13.40 15.01
CA ASN A 248 5.23 -12.10 14.99
C ASN A 248 4.99 -11.44 13.61
N THR A 249 4.47 -10.21 13.62
CA THR A 249 3.96 -9.54 12.43
C THR A 249 4.40 -8.07 12.39
N ASN A 250 4.72 -7.58 11.20
CA ASN A 250 4.95 -6.18 10.91
C ASN A 250 3.71 -5.55 10.26
N PHE A 251 3.39 -4.31 10.65
CA PHE A 251 2.29 -3.57 10.04
C PHE A 251 2.81 -2.70 8.89
N SER A 252 2.34 -2.99 7.68
CA SER A 252 2.69 -2.28 6.45
C SER A 252 1.43 -1.71 5.80
N ASP A 253 1.56 -0.51 5.23
CA ASP A 253 0.50 0.05 4.39
C ASP A 253 0.45 -0.67 3.04
N VAL A 254 -0.76 -1.01 2.59
CA VAL A 254 -1.01 -1.58 1.26
C VAL A 254 -1.55 -0.49 0.34
N TRP A 255 -0.98 -0.43 -0.87
CA TRP A 255 -1.32 0.55 -1.90
C TRP A 255 -1.73 -0.16 -3.19
N ILE A 256 -2.75 0.35 -3.87
CA ILE A 256 -3.33 -0.18 -5.09
C ILE A 256 -2.97 0.75 -6.24
N ILE A 257 -2.19 0.25 -7.20
CA ILE A 257 -1.79 1.01 -8.40
C ILE A 257 -2.91 0.93 -9.43
N HIS A 258 -3.37 2.08 -9.94
CA HIS A 258 -4.57 2.16 -10.80
C HIS A 258 -4.27 2.43 -12.28
N GLY A 259 -3.05 2.79 -12.66
CA GLY A 259 -2.65 2.93 -14.07
C GLY A 259 -3.41 4.03 -14.85
N GLU A 260 -4.02 4.97 -14.13
CA GLU A 260 -4.66 6.16 -14.71
C GLU A 260 -3.56 7.13 -15.12
N HIS A 261 -3.05 6.98 -16.35
CA HIS A 261 -2.17 7.99 -16.92
C HIS A 261 -3.01 9.22 -17.28
N ALA A 262 -2.59 10.40 -16.81
CA ALA A 262 -3.07 11.66 -17.35
C ALA A 262 -2.84 11.67 -18.86
N ALA A 263 -3.92 11.87 -19.62
CA ALA A 263 -3.87 12.17 -21.04
C ALA A 263 -3.17 13.51 -21.28
#